data_AF-A0A8C1R944-F1
#
_entry.id   AF-A0A8C1R944-F1
#
_cell.length_a   1.000
_cell.length_b   1.000
_cell.length_c   1.000
_cell.angle_alpha   90.00
_cell.angle_beta   90.00
_cell.angle_gamma   90.00
#
_symmetry.space_group_name_H-M   'P 1'
#
loop_
_entity.id
_entity.type
_entity.pdbx_description
1 polymer ?
#
loop_
_entity_poly.entity_id
_entity_poly.type
_entity_poly.pdbx_seq_one_letter_code
_entity_poly.pdbx_strand_id
1 'polypeptide(L)' 'SPDYQERLSKVAPVIKERMMKRGTMMVGYQPMDGHVNFFRMVVVSPQLTTKDMDFFLDEIEKLGKDL' A
#
# COMPACT_ATOMS: atom_id res chain seq x y z
N SER A 1 8.66 -4.23 -19.43
CA SER A 1 7.83 -5.27 -20.06
C SER A 1 6.50 -4.66 -20.46
N PRO A 2 5.90 -5.02 -21.62
CA PRO A 2 4.62 -4.46 -22.07
C PRO A 2 3.47 -4.65 -21.06
N ASP A 3 3.52 -5.69 -20.23
CA ASP A 3 2.53 -6.04 -19.19
C ASP A 3 2.83 -5.41 -17.81
N TYR A 4 3.89 -4.60 -17.69
CA TYR A 4 4.35 -4.08 -16.39
C TYR A 4 3.27 -3.28 -15.66
N GLN A 5 2.60 -2.36 -16.36
CA GLN A 5 1.54 -1.55 -15.77
C GLN A 5 0.34 -2.39 -15.35
N GLU A 6 -0.02 -3.40 -16.13
CA GLU A 6 -1.11 -4.32 -15.81
C GLU A 6 -0.79 -5.11 -14.52
N ARG A 7 0.43 -5.64 -14.42
CA ARG A 7 0.88 -6.35 -13.22
C ARG A 7 0.96 -5.44 -12.00
N LEU A 8 1.53 -4.24 -12.17
CA LEU A 8 1.64 -3.25 -11.10
C LEU A 8 0.26 -2.81 -10.58
N SER A 9 -0.74 -2.68 -11.46
CA SER A 9 -2.11 -2.31 -11.08
C SER A 9 -2.75 -3.27 -10.08
N LYS A 10 -2.32 -4.54 -10.05
CA LYS A 10 -2.86 -5.59 -9.18
C LYS A 10 -2.20 -5.62 -7.79
N VAL A 11 -1.04 -4.98 -7.62
CA VAL A 11 -0.26 -5.01 -6.38
C VAL A 11 -1.00 -4.35 -5.22
N ALA A 12 -1.42 -3.08 -5.37
CA ALA A 12 -2.05 -2.33 -4.27
C ALA A 12 -3.38 -2.95 -3.78
N PRO A 13 -4.29 -3.45 -4.64
CA PRO A 13 -5.47 -4.19 -4.21
C PRO A 13 -5.16 -5.42 -3.35
N VAL A 14 -4.19 -6.24 -3.75
CA VAL A 14 -3.85 -7.49 -3.03
C VAL A 14 -3.25 -7.17 -1.66
N ILE A 15 -2.32 -6.21 -1.59
CA ILE A 15 -1.75 -5.78 -0.31
C ILE A 15 -2.84 -5.19 0.59
N LYS A 16 -3.76 -4.37 0.06
CA LYS A 16 -4.89 -3.82 0.82
C LYS A 16 -5.79 -4.91 1.41
N GLU A 17 -6.11 -5.95 0.64
CA GLU A 17 -6.89 -7.08 1.13
C GLU A 17 -6.17 -7.79 2.30
N ARG A 18 -4.87 -8.03 2.15
CA ARG A 18 -4.05 -8.65 3.21
C ARG A 18 -3.96 -7.77 4.47
N MET A 19 -3.82 -6.45 4.31
CA MET A 19 -3.89 -5.49 5.42
C MET A 19 -5.23 -5.58 6.17
N MET A 20 -6.35 -5.62 5.43
CA MET A 20 -7.68 -5.69 6.03
C MET A 20 -7.90 -7.00 6.81
N LYS A 21 -7.44 -8.14 6.28
CA LYS A 21 -7.53 -9.43 6.97
C LYS A 21 -6.68 -9.47 8.23
N ARG A 22 -5.50 -8.84 8.22
CA ARG A 22 -4.58 -8.83 9.38
C ARG A 22 -5.01 -7.82 10.44
N GLY A 23 -5.67 -6.73 10.05
CA GLY A 23 -6.18 -5.70 10.97
C GLY A 23 -5.09 -4.82 11.61
N THR A 24 -3.87 -4.82 11.07
CA THR A 24 -2.71 -4.12 11.62
C THR A 24 -2.63 -2.66 11.19
N MET A 25 -3.06 -2.32 9.97
CA MET A 25 -3.03 -0.96 9.44
C MET A 25 -3.99 -0.80 8.26
N MET A 26 -4.27 0.45 7.89
CA MET A 26 -5.14 0.76 6.75
C MET A 26 -4.62 1.97 5.97
N VAL A 27 -4.21 1.76 4.72
CA VAL A 27 -3.86 2.83 3.75
C VAL A 27 -4.78 2.78 2.53
N GLY A 28 -5.07 3.93 1.91
CA GLY A 28 -5.85 3.99 0.68
C GLY A 28 -4.99 3.69 -0.56
N TYR A 29 -5.64 3.28 -1.65
CA TYR A 29 -5.02 3.25 -2.98
C TYR A 29 -6.03 3.73 -4.02
N GLN A 30 -5.55 4.30 -5.12
CA GLN A 30 -6.37 4.66 -6.27
C GLN A 30 -5.51 4.81 -7.54
N PRO A 31 -6.09 4.69 -8.75
CA PRO A 31 -5.46 5.16 -9.98
C PRO A 31 -5.69 6.67 -10.15
N MET A 32 -4.84 7.35 -10.93
CA MET A 32 -5.00 8.78 -11.24
C MET A 32 -4.18 9.17 -12.48
N ASP A 33 -4.75 9.96 -13.39
CA ASP A 33 -4.05 10.60 -14.54
C ASP A 33 -3.12 9.67 -15.33
N GLY A 34 -3.60 8.47 -15.68
CA GLY A 34 -2.82 7.50 -16.45
C GLY A 34 -1.86 6.64 -15.61
N HIS A 35 -1.75 6.91 -14.30
CA HIS A 35 -1.08 6.04 -13.35
C HIS A 35 -2.04 4.95 -12.85
N VAL A 36 -1.54 3.71 -12.87
CA VAL A 36 -2.23 2.56 -12.27
C VAL A 36 -2.26 2.67 -10.75
N ASN A 37 -2.94 1.76 -10.06
CA ASN A 37 -3.13 1.81 -8.61
C ASN A 37 -1.82 2.08 -7.84
N PHE A 38 -1.82 3.15 -7.04
CA PHE A 38 -0.75 3.50 -6.12
C PHE A 38 -1.30 3.78 -4.72
N PHE A 39 -0.48 3.64 -3.68
CA PHE A 39 -0.87 3.93 -2.31
C PHE A 39 -0.91 5.44 -2.04
N ARG A 40 -1.92 5.88 -1.29
CA ARG A 40 -2.02 7.26 -0.79
C ARG A 40 -2.02 7.26 0.73
N MET A 41 -0.88 7.64 1.30
CA MET A 41 -0.75 7.84 2.73
C MET A 41 -1.24 9.24 3.12
N VAL A 42 -2.05 9.32 4.18
CA VAL A 42 -2.59 10.57 4.72
C VAL A 42 -2.20 10.64 6.19
N VAL A 43 -1.38 11.62 6.55
CA VAL A 43 -0.84 11.81 7.90
C VAL A 43 -1.55 13.01 8.53
N VAL A 44 -2.40 12.74 9.52
CA VAL A 44 -3.26 13.77 10.14
C VAL A 44 -3.23 13.76 11.67
N SER A 45 -2.94 12.61 12.27
CA SER A 45 -2.92 12.48 13.73
C SER A 45 -1.61 13.00 14.29
N PRO A 46 -1.63 13.88 15.30
CA PRO A 46 -0.41 14.35 15.98
C PRO A 46 0.20 13.29 16.90
N GLN A 47 -0.48 12.15 17.11
CA GLN A 47 0.06 11.00 17.86
C GLN A 47 0.99 10.13 17.00
N LEU A 48 1.02 10.33 15.68
CA LEU A 48 1.89 9.57 14.79
C LEU A 48 3.36 9.90 15.06
N THR A 49 4.16 8.84 15.10
CA THR A 49 5.61 8.89 15.27
C THR A 49 6.32 8.40 14.02
N THR A 50 7.62 8.65 13.92
CA THR A 50 8.44 8.08 12.83
C THR A 50 8.38 6.55 12.83
N LYS A 51 8.30 5.92 14.00
CA LYS A 51 8.19 4.46 14.12
C LYS A 51 6.92 3.91 13.49
N ASP A 52 5.82 4.67 13.53
CA ASP A 52 4.61 4.27 12.84
C ASP A 52 4.84 4.27 11.32
N MET A 53 5.53 5.29 10.79
CA MET A 53 5.85 5.37 9.36
C MET A 53 6.78 4.23 8.93
N ASP A 54 7.78 3.90 9.74
CA ASP A 54 8.67 2.75 9.52
C ASP A 54 7.84 1.45 9.47
N PHE A 55 6.90 1.28 10.42
CA PHE A 55 5.98 0.15 10.44
C PHE A 55 5.11 0.07 9.18
N PHE A 56 4.61 1.19 8.66
CA PHE A 56 3.84 1.21 7.41
C PHE A 56 4.66 0.66 6.23
N LEU A 57 5.93 1.04 6.12
CA LEU A 57 6.81 0.57 5.05
C LEU A 57 7.12 -0.93 5.21
N ASP A 58 7.54 -1.35 6.40
CA ASP A 58 7.87 -2.75 6.71
C ASP A 58 6.68 -3.68 6.48
N GLU A 59 5.48 -3.23 6.86
CA GLU A 59 4.27 -4.03 6.72
C GLU A 59 3.82 -4.11 5.25
N ILE A 60 3.96 -3.03 4.46
CA ILE A 60 3.71 -3.09 3.00
C ILE A 60 4.68 -4.06 2.33
N GLU A 61 5.99 -3.98 2.65
CA GLU A 61 7.00 -4.89 2.11
C GLU A 61 6.67 -6.34 2.49
N LYS A 62 6.39 -6.60 3.76
CA LYS A 62 6.04 -7.94 4.25
C LYS A 62 4.79 -8.50 3.56
N LEU A 63 3.77 -7.68 3.36
CA LEU A 63 2.52 -8.08 2.71
C LEU A 63 2.64 -8.18 1.18
N GLY A 64 3.70 -7.64 0.57
CA GLY A 64 3.94 -7.67 -0.88
C GLY A 64 5.11 -8.57 -1.32
N LYS A 65 5.87 -9.15 -0.39
CA LYS A 65 7.14 -9.85 -0.65
C LYS A 65 7.04 -11.02 -1.65
N ASP A 66 5.90 -11.68 -1.72
CA ASP A 66 5.62 -12.86 -2.55
C ASP A 66 4.76 -12.54 -3.80
N LEU A 67 4.63 -11.26 -4.16
CA LEU A 67 3.86 -10.80 -5.33
C LEU A 67 4.71 -10.69 -6.62
#